data_AF-A0A323UT61-F1
#
_entry.id   AF-A0A323UT61-F1
#
_cell.length_a   1.000
_cell.length_b   1.000
_cell.length_c   1.000
_cell.angle_alpha   90.00
_cell.angle_beta   90.00
_cell.angle_gamma   90.00
#
_symmetry.space_group_name_H-M   'P 1'
#
loop_
_entity.id
_entity.type
_entity.pdbx_description
1 polymer ?
#
loop_
_entity_poly.entity_id
_entity_poly.type
_entity_poly.pdbx_seq_one_letter_code
_entity_poly.pdbx_strand_id
1 'polypeptide(L)' 'MSTDPRRAGFLATLRAVLWSFIGVRKRRDYHDDAASLDPRAIVVAGVLAGVVFVLVLVGVVNWVLP' A
#
# COMPACT_ATOMS: atom_id res chain seq x y z
N MET A 1 31.34 -17.26 -16.04
CA MET A 1 30.63 -16.65 -14.91
C MET A 1 29.40 -15.94 -15.45
N SER A 2 28.29 -16.66 -15.68
CA SER A 2 27.09 -16.15 -16.34
C SER A 2 26.00 -15.85 -15.29
N THR A 3 25.76 -14.58 -15.01
CA THR A 3 24.67 -14.11 -14.14
C THR A 3 23.43 -13.83 -14.97
N ASP A 4 22.59 -14.85 -15.13
CA ASP A 4 21.23 -14.75 -15.68
C ASP A 4 20.34 -14.02 -14.63
N PRO A 5 19.52 -13.02 -14.99
CA PRO A 5 18.65 -12.34 -14.04
C PRO A 5 17.52 -13.29 -13.65
N ARG A 6 17.73 -14.00 -12.53
CA ARG A 6 16.71 -14.84 -11.89
C ARG A 6 15.44 -14.01 -11.73
N ARG A 7 14.36 -14.41 -12.44
CA ARG A 7 13.01 -13.89 -12.21
C ARG A 7 12.79 -13.75 -10.71
N ALA A 8 12.42 -12.56 -10.27
CA ALA A 8 12.05 -12.31 -8.89
C ALA A 8 10.97 -13.35 -8.52
N GLY A 9 11.28 -14.24 -7.57
CA GLY A 9 10.37 -15.31 -7.17
C GLY A 9 9.08 -14.76 -6.55
N PHE A 10 8.09 -15.63 -6.34
CA PHE A 10 6.82 -15.26 -5.68
C PHE A 10 7.03 -14.47 -4.38
N LEU A 11 8.06 -14.81 -3.58
CA LEU A 11 8.45 -14.05 -2.38
C LEU A 11 8.88 -12.61 -2.65
N ALA A 12 9.52 -12.35 -3.78
CA ALA A 12 9.97 -11.01 -4.16
C ALA A 12 8.80 -10.15 -4.64
N THR A 13 7.86 -10.74 -5.39
CA THR A 13 6.59 -10.08 -5.73
C THR A 13 5.77 -9.79 -4.48
N LEU A 14 5.69 -10.73 -3.53
CA LEU A 14 5.05 -10.52 -2.23
C LEU A 14 5.71 -9.38 -1.44
N ARG A 15 7.06 -9.35 -1.40
CA ARG A 15 7.83 -8.27 -0.76
C ARG A 15 7.63 -6.91 -1.44
N ALA A 16 7.50 -6.89 -2.76
CA ALA A 16 7.23 -5.67 -3.53
C ALA A 16 5.81 -5.15 -3.25
N VAL A 17 4.80 -6.03 -3.21
CA VAL A 17 3.42 -5.68 -2.84
C VAL A 17 3.36 -5.14 -1.41
N LEU A 18 4.08 -5.76 -0.48
CA LEU A 18 4.24 -5.26 0.90
C LEU A 18 4.88 -3.85 0.94
N TRP A 19 5.84 -3.57 0.05
CA TRP A 19 6.47 -2.25 -0.06
C TRP A 19 5.56 -1.18 -0.66
N SER A 20 4.74 -1.53 -1.65
CA SER A 20 3.78 -0.63 -2.30
C SER A 20 2.67 -0.17 -1.35
N PHE A 21 2.36 -0.99 -0.36
CA PHE A 21 1.35 -0.69 0.64
C PHE A 21 1.87 0.10 1.85
N ILE A 22 3.17 0.00 2.16
CA ILE A 22 3.82 0.78 3.23
C ILE A 22 3.99 2.28 2.86
N GLY A 23 3.68 2.68 1.62
CA GLY A 23 3.47 4.11 1.33
C GLY A 23 4.74 4.91 1.07
N VAL A 24 5.55 4.46 0.12
CA VAL A 24 6.86 5.06 -0.21
C VAL A 24 6.77 6.45 -0.85
N ARG A 25 5.61 6.85 -1.37
CA ARG A 25 5.52 8.06 -2.19
C ARG A 25 4.25 8.87 -1.97
N LYS A 26 4.05 9.39 -0.76
CA LYS A 26 3.10 10.49 -0.54
C LYS A 26 3.66 11.53 0.43
N ARG A 27 4.75 12.20 0.01
CA ARG A 27 5.29 13.41 0.64
C ARG A 27 5.51 14.54 -0.37
N ARG A 28 4.58 14.82 -1.28
CA ARG A 28 4.85 15.92 -2.23
C ARG A 28 3.78 16.98 -2.47
N ASP A 29 2.56 16.82 -1.97
CA ASP A 29 1.52 17.83 -2.22
C ASP A 29 0.75 18.20 -0.93
N TYR A 30 1.41 18.12 0.22
CA TYR A 30 0.79 18.38 1.54
C TYR A 30 0.69 19.87 1.90
N HIS A 31 1.39 20.77 1.21
CA HIS A 31 1.48 22.17 1.61
C HIS A 31 0.42 23.07 0.97
N ASP A 32 -0.09 22.73 -0.22
CA ASP A 32 -1.07 23.57 -0.93
C ASP A 32 -2.51 23.10 -0.72
N ASP A 33 -2.76 21.79 -0.61
CA ASP A 33 -4.12 21.25 -0.42
C ASP A 33 -4.55 21.15 1.06
N ALA A 34 -3.61 21.01 2.00
CA ALA A 34 -3.93 20.88 3.43
C ALA A 34 -4.40 22.20 4.07
N ALA A 35 -4.21 23.33 3.40
CA ALA A 35 -4.70 24.64 3.86
C ALA A 35 -6.18 24.88 3.51
N SER A 36 -6.74 24.15 2.53
CA SER A 36 -8.13 24.29 2.09
C SER A 36 -9.02 23.09 2.43
N LEU A 37 -8.44 21.89 2.57
CA LEU A 37 -9.16 20.71 3.04
C LEU A 37 -9.13 20.63 4.56
N ASP A 38 -10.32 20.58 5.15
CA ASP A 38 -10.54 20.30 6.56
C ASP A 38 -9.67 19.14 7.06
N PRO A 39 -8.74 19.37 8.01
CA PRO A 39 -7.84 18.35 8.54
C PRO A 39 -8.56 17.10 9.04
N ARG A 40 -9.80 17.28 9.53
CA ARG A 40 -10.72 16.20 9.91
C ARG A 40 -11.03 15.23 8.77
N ALA A 41 -11.23 15.73 7.55
CA ALA A 41 -11.55 14.91 6.38
C ALA A 41 -10.37 14.03 5.97
N ILE A 42 -9.14 14.55 6.09
CA ILE A 42 -7.91 13.80 5.79
C ILE A 42 -7.73 12.64 6.77
N VAL A 43 -7.99 12.89 8.07
CA VAL A 43 -7.94 11.84 9.10
C VAL A 43 -8.98 10.76 8.82
N VAL A 44 -10.22 11.14 8.54
CA VAL A 44 -11.31 10.19 8.23
C VAL A 44 -11.01 9.40 6.96
N ALA A 45 -10.53 10.06 5.89
CA ALA A 45 -10.17 9.40 4.64
C ALA A 45 -8.99 8.44 4.82
N GLY A 46 -7.99 8.80 5.61
CA GLY A 46 -6.86 7.93 5.94
C GLY A 46 -7.28 6.68 6.74
N VAL A 47 -8.15 6.86 7.73
CA VAL A 47 -8.69 5.75 8.53
C VAL A 47 -9.54 4.82 7.67
N LEU A 48 -10.46 5.37 6.87
CA LEU A 48 -11.30 4.58 5.96
C LEU A 48 -10.46 3.81 4.94
N ALA A 49 -9.49 4.48 4.30
CA ALA A 49 -8.60 3.83 3.34
C ALA A 49 -7.78 2.71 4.00
N GLY A 50 -7.31 2.91 5.23
CA GLY A 50 -6.60 1.89 6.01
C GLY A 50 -7.48 0.69 6.37
N VAL A 51 -8.72 0.92 6.79
CA VAL A 51 -9.67 -0.15 7.11
C VAL A 51 -10.00 -0.98 5.87
N VAL A 52 -10.37 -0.32 4.77
CA VAL A 52 -10.68 -0.98 3.49
C VAL A 52 -9.50 -1.83 3.01
N PHE A 53 -8.30 -1.29 3.10
CA PHE A 53 -7.07 -1.98 2.76
C PHE A 53 -6.90 -3.29 3.57
N VAL A 54 -7.10 -3.25 4.89
CA VAL A 54 -6.91 -4.42 5.76
C VAL A 54 -7.94 -5.50 5.42
N LEU A 55 -9.20 -5.10 5.22
CA LEU A 55 -10.27 -6.02 4.83
C LEU A 55 -9.98 -6.71 3.49
N VAL A 56 -9.47 -5.96 2.51
CA VAL A 56 -9.05 -6.52 1.22
C VAL A 56 -7.94 -7.58 1.41
N LEU A 57 -6.93 -7.31 2.25
CA LEU A 57 -5.88 -8.30 2.52
C LEU A 57 -6.42 -9.55 3.19
N VAL A 58 -7.27 -9.41 4.22
CA VAL A 58 -7.87 -10.55 4.91
C VAL A 58 -8.74 -11.37 3.95
N GLY A 59 -9.52 -10.71 3.09
CA GLY A 59 -10.32 -11.38 2.07
C GLY A 59 -9.47 -12.17 1.07
N VAL A 60 -8.35 -11.58 0.60
CA VAL A 60 -7.41 -12.27 -0.29
C VAL A 60 -6.78 -13.48 0.40
N VAL A 61 -6.37 -13.34 1.67
CA VAL A 61 -5.77 -14.45 2.43
C VAL A 61 -6.78 -15.58 2.61
N ASN A 62 -8.02 -15.27 2.99
CA ASN A 62 -9.09 -16.26 3.15
C ASN A 62 -9.53 -16.90 1.82
N TRP A 63 -9.32 -16.21 0.68
CA TRP A 63 -9.57 -16.79 -0.64
C TRP A 63 -8.47 -17.76 -1.07
N VAL A 64 -7.21 -17.43 -0.77
CA VAL A 64 -6.04 -18.24 -1.15
C VAL A 64 -5.83 -19.43 -0.19
N LEU A 65 -6.16 -19.25 1.08
CA LEU A 65 -6.12 -20.27 2.12
C LEU A 65 -7.57 -20.68 2.45
N PRO A 66 -8.13 -21.69 1.76
CA PRO A 66 -9.45 -22.24 2.09
C PRO A 66 -9.47 -22.97 3.44
#